data_AF-X1FCN5-F1
#
_entry.id   AF-X1FCN5-F1
#
_cell.length_a   1.000
_cell.length_b   1.000
_cell.length_c   1.000
_cell.angle_alpha   90.00
_cell.angle_beta   90.00
_cell.angle_gamma   90.00
#
_symmetry.space_group_name_H-M   'P 1'
#
loop_
_entity.id
_entity.type
_entity.pdbx_description
1 polymer ?
#
loop_
_entity_poly.entity_id
_entity_poly.type
_entity_poly.pdbx_seq_one_letter_code
_entity_poly.pdbx_strand_id
1 'polypeptide(L)'
;MKRELKIGIFISIALFIVAAAVLVVGDLSVLFRKPGYSLYVSFDTASGLEKRAVVRMAGVKIGYVKDIRLKGSRANVLLNINPGIEVPQGSKATL
;
A
#
# COMPACT_ATOMS: atom_id res chain seq x y z
N MET A 1 -19.46 -3.56 44.92
CA MET A 1 -18.66 -4.13 43.80
C MET A 1 -17.20 -4.21 44.23
N LYS A 2 -16.52 -5.36 44.09
CA LYS A 2 -15.09 -5.50 44.44
C LYS A 2 -14.26 -4.55 43.57
N ARG A 3 -13.29 -3.83 44.16
CA ARG A 3 -12.45 -2.82 43.45
C ARG A 3 -11.80 -3.39 42.18
N GLU A 4 -11.41 -4.65 42.23
CA GLU A 4 -10.82 -5.42 41.12
C GLU A 4 -11.70 -5.41 39.86
N LEU A 5 -13.02 -5.52 40.00
CA LEU A 5 -13.96 -5.50 38.86
C LEU A 5 -14.03 -4.12 38.20
N LYS A 6 -13.95 -3.06 39.01
CA LYS A 6 -13.98 -1.67 38.53
C LYS A 6 -12.73 -1.33 37.72
N ILE A 7 -11.58 -1.87 38.14
CA ILE A 7 -10.28 -1.74 37.46
C ILE A 7 -10.30 -2.53 36.14
N GLY A 8 -10.84 -3.75 36.15
CA GLY A 8 -11.00 -4.55 34.93
C GLY A 8 -11.86 -3.86 33.87
N ILE A 9 -12.99 -3.26 34.27
CA ILE A 9 -13.85 -2.49 33.37
C ILE A 9 -13.13 -1.27 32.80
N PHE A 10 -12.39 -0.52 33.63
CA PHE A 10 -11.63 0.64 33.19
C PHE A 10 -10.58 0.28 32.13
N ILE A 11 -9.82 -0.80 32.38
CA ILE A 11 -8.80 -1.30 31.44
C ILE A 11 -9.45 -1.80 30.15
N SER A 12 -10.60 -2.50 30.24
CA SER A 12 -11.32 -2.99 29.07
C SER A 12 -11.80 -1.84 28.18
N ILE A 13 -12.34 -0.77 28.76
CA ILE A 13 -12.75 0.44 28.03
C ILE A 13 -11.53 1.10 27.38
N ALA A 14 -10.43 1.27 28.10
CA ALA A 14 -9.20 1.85 27.56
C ALA A 14 -8.66 1.03 26.38
N LEU A 15 -8.64 -0.31 26.50
CA LEU A 15 -8.23 -1.20 25.42
C LEU A 15 -9.16 -1.09 24.21
N PHE A 16 -10.47 -0.97 24.44
CA PHE A 16 -11.44 -0.81 23.37
C PHE A 16 -11.24 0.50 22.61
N ILE A 17 -10.95 1.60 23.31
CA ILE A 17 -10.64 2.89 22.69
C ILE A 17 -9.36 2.80 21.85
N VAL A 18 -8.30 2.15 22.36
CA VAL A 18 -7.06 1.94 21.61
C VAL A 18 -7.30 1.08 20.36
N ALA A 19 -8.05 -0.01 20.48
CA ALA A 19 -8.41 -0.86 19.35
C ALA A 19 -9.21 -0.07 18.29
N ALA A 20 -10.19 0.72 18.72
CA ALA A 20 -10.96 1.59 17.83
C ALA A 20 -10.08 2.66 17.16
N ALA A 21 -9.16 3.28 17.88
CA ALA A 21 -8.22 4.26 17.32
C ALA A 21 -7.30 3.61 16.27
N VAL A 22 -6.83 2.39 16.50
CA VAL A 22 -6.05 1.64 15.50
C VAL A 22 -6.88 1.34 14.25
N LEU A 23 -8.17 1.05 14.38
CA LEU A 23 -9.07 0.85 13.24
C LEU A 23 -9.42 2.16 12.52
N VAL A 24 -9.49 3.29 13.23
CA VAL A 24 -9.79 4.61 12.61
C VAL A 24 -8.56 5.20 11.94
N VAL A 25 -7.39 5.09 12.56
CA VAL A 25 -6.11 5.61 12.05
C VAL A 25 -5.49 4.64 11.05
N GLY A 26 -5.65 3.34 11.28
CA GLY A 26 -5.28 2.33 10.31
C GLY A 26 -6.24 2.41 9.13
N ASP A 27 -5.71 2.60 7.93
CA ASP A 27 -6.48 2.42 6.71
C ASP A 27 -7.15 1.03 6.77
N LEU A 28 -8.48 0.96 7.00
CA LEU A 28 -9.26 -0.28 6.86
C LEU A 28 -8.99 -0.93 5.49
N SER A 29 -8.66 -0.08 4.51
CA SER A 29 -8.16 -0.43 3.18
C SER A 29 -6.97 -1.40 3.18
N VAL A 30 -6.14 -1.45 4.24
CA VAL A 30 -4.99 -2.37 4.35
C VAL A 30 -5.44 -3.77 4.77
N LEU A 31 -6.43 -3.89 5.66
CA LEU A 31 -6.98 -5.19 6.09
C LEU A 31 -7.86 -5.83 4.99
N PHE A 32 -8.59 -5.02 4.23
CA PHE A 32 -9.45 -5.47 3.14
C PHE A 32 -8.81 -5.37 1.75
N ARG A 33 -7.53 -4.97 1.66
CA ARG A 33 -6.84 -4.91 0.36
C ARG A 33 -6.68 -6.34 -0.15
N LYS A 34 -7.48 -6.68 -1.16
CA LYS A 34 -7.16 -7.80 -2.07
C LYS A 34 -5.68 -7.67 -2.44
N PRO A 35 -4.88 -8.74 -2.37
CA PRO A 35 -3.47 -8.69 -2.71
C PRO A 35 -3.36 -8.20 -4.15
N GLY A 36 -2.90 -6.97 -4.32
CA GLY A 36 -2.57 -6.44 -5.64
C GLY A 36 -1.49 -7.29 -6.28
N TYR A 37 -1.42 -7.24 -7.61
CA TYR A 37 -0.38 -7.96 -8.33
C TYR A 37 0.83 -7.04 -8.56
N SER A 38 2.01 -7.64 -8.57
CA SER A 38 3.26 -6.91 -8.78
C SER A 38 3.70 -7.03 -10.23
N LEU A 39 3.98 -5.91 -10.89
CA LEU A 39 4.53 -5.86 -12.25
C LEU A 39 5.97 -5.37 -12.21
N TYR A 40 6.84 -6.01 -12.98
CA TYR A 40 8.20 -5.54 -13.20
C TYR A 40 8.27 -4.77 -14.51
N VAL A 41 8.82 -3.57 -14.45
CA VAL A 41 9.06 -2.72 -15.63
C VAL A 41 10.50 -2.27 -15.61
N SER A 42 11.20 -2.40 -16.74
CA SER A 42 12.56 -1.92 -16.91
C SER A 42 12.54 -0.58 -17.63
N PHE A 43 13.16 0.43 -17.02
CA PHE A 43 13.38 1.74 -17.63
C PHE A 43 14.88 1.96 -17.85
N ASP A 44 15.23 2.69 -18.91
CA ASP A 44 16.62 3.07 -19.17
C ASP A 44 17.10 4.15 -18.18
N THR A 45 16.20 5.05 -17.75
CA THR A 45 16.44 5.97 -16.63
C THR A 45 15.26 6.00 -15.67
N ALA A 46 15.55 6.07 -14.38
CA ALA A 46 14.54 6.29 -13.33
C ALA A 46 14.85 7.57 -12.53
N SER A 47 15.53 8.53 -13.15
CA SER A 47 15.84 9.82 -12.53
C SER A 47 14.56 10.53 -12.06
N GLY A 48 14.49 10.84 -10.77
CA GLY A 48 13.32 11.49 -10.16
C GLY A 48 12.18 10.54 -9.76
N LEU A 49 12.31 9.23 -10.04
CA LEU A 49 11.33 8.26 -9.57
C LEU A 49 11.69 7.79 -8.15
N GLU A 50 10.76 7.98 -7.22
CA GLU A 50 10.92 7.58 -5.83
C GLU A 50 10.07 6.35 -5.47
N LYS A 51 10.48 5.66 -4.40
CA LYS A 51 9.66 4.60 -3.81
C LYS A 51 8.33 5.20 -3.35
N ARG A 52 7.24 4.45 -3.49
CA ARG A 52 5.85 4.89 -3.23
C ARG A 52 5.31 5.95 -4.19
N ALA A 53 6.02 6.29 -5.27
CA ALA A 53 5.45 7.11 -6.34
C ALA A 53 4.13 6.51 -6.85
N VAL A 54 3.18 7.38 -7.20
CA VAL A 54 1.84 6.97 -7.64
C VAL A 54 1.88 6.49 -9.08
N VAL A 55 1.36 5.29 -9.33
CA VAL A 55 1.21 4.75 -10.69
C VAL A 55 -0.15 5.16 -11.22
N ARG A 56 -0.16 5.81 -12.40
CA ARG A 56 -1.36 6.25 -13.08
C ARG A 56 -1.53 5.55 -14.43
N MET A 57 -2.77 5.26 -14.79
CA MET A 57 -3.16 4.83 -16.13
C MET A 57 -4.27 5.74 -16.61
N ALA A 58 -4.11 6.35 -17.79
CA ALA A 58 -5.05 7.34 -18.33
C ALA A 58 -5.41 8.47 -17.32
N GLY A 59 -4.45 8.88 -16.48
CA GLY A 59 -4.64 9.89 -15.43
C GLY A 59 -5.23 9.38 -14.11
N VAL A 60 -5.71 8.14 -14.06
CA VAL A 60 -6.33 7.54 -12.87
C VAL A 60 -5.29 6.80 -12.02
N LYS A 61 -5.30 6.99 -10.70
CA LYS A 61 -4.44 6.26 -9.76
C LYS A 61 -4.82 4.77 -9.72
N ILE A 62 -3.92 3.91 -10.19
CA ILE A 62 -4.13 2.46 -10.24
C ILE A 62 -3.22 1.68 -9.27
N GLY A 63 -2.19 2.32 -8.73
CA GLY A 63 -1.19 1.63 -7.92
C GLY A 63 -0.09 2.54 -7.39
N TYR A 64 1.01 1.92 -6.96
CA TYR A 64 2.19 2.61 -6.46
C TYR A 64 3.47 1.84 -6.78
N VAL A 65 4.60 2.55 -6.82
CA VAL A 65 5.93 1.95 -6.93
C VAL A 65 6.28 1.28 -5.60
N LYS A 66 6.42 -0.04 -5.62
CA LYS A 66 6.78 -0.86 -4.46
C LYS A 66 8.28 -0.81 -4.18
N ASP A 67 9.10 -0.94 -5.21
CA ASP A 67 10.56 -0.92 -5.09
C ASP A 67 11.22 -0.49 -6.40
N ILE A 68 12.44 0.01 -6.30
CA ILE A 68 13.27 0.39 -7.46
C ILE A 68 14.63 -0.25 -7.25
N ARG A 69 15.07 -1.06 -8.22
CA ARG A 69 16.33 -1.78 -8.18
C ARG A 69 17.12 -1.49 -9.44
N LEU A 70 18.41 -1.25 -9.28
CA LEU A 70 19.31 -1.18 -10.41
C LEU A 70 19.72 -2.60 -10.81
N LYS A 71 19.49 -2.99 -12.07
CA LYS A 71 19.92 -4.27 -12.63
C LYS A 71 20.79 -4.01 -13.87
N GLY A 72 22.11 -4.00 -13.67
CA GLY A 72 23.06 -3.59 -14.70
C GLY A 72 22.97 -2.08 -14.95
N SER A 73 22.73 -1.69 -16.20
CA SER A 73 22.56 -0.29 -16.62
C SER A 73 21.10 0.18 -16.65
N ARG A 74 20.14 -0.67 -16.29
CA ARG A 74 18.70 -0.34 -16.32
C ARG A 74 18.09 -0.33 -14.93
N ALA A 75 17.10 0.55 -14.74
CA ALA A 75 16.30 0.62 -13.54
C ALA A 75 15.11 -0.36 -13.65
N ASN A 76 15.13 -1.42 -12.85
CA ASN A 76 13.99 -2.31 -12.66
C ASN A 76 13.07 -1.77 -11.57
N VAL A 77 11.89 -1.34 -11.98
CA VAL A 77 10.85 -0.81 -11.11
C VAL A 77 9.81 -1.89 -10.84
N LEU A 78 9.54 -2.13 -9.56
CA LEU A 78 8.48 -3.00 -9.11
C LEU A 78 7.24 -2.16 -8.81
N LEU A 79 6.19 -2.35 -9.61
CA LEU A 79 4.90 -1.70 -9.46
C LEU A 79 3.96 -2.62 -8.69
N ASN A 80 3.12 -2.06 -7.82
CA ASN A 80 2.01 -2.77 -7.21
C ASN A 80 0.70 -2.16 -7.71
N ILE A 81 -0.08 -2.97 -8.42
CA ILE A 81 -1.33 -2.56 -9.05
C ILE A 81 -2.52 -3.11 -8.26
N ASN A 82 -3.54 -2.29 -8.10
CA ASN A 82 -4.77 -2.72 -7.44
C ASN A 82 -5.45 -3.84 -8.28
N PRO A 83 -5.94 -4.92 -7.64
CA PRO A 83 -6.42 -6.12 -8.34
C PRO A 83 -7.77 -5.95 -9.05
N GLY A 84 -8.39 -4.77 -8.96
CA GLY A 84 -9.58 -4.44 -9.75
C GLY A 84 -9.25 -3.81 -11.11
N ILE A 85 -7.96 -3.66 -11.44
CA ILE A 85 -7.49 -3.08 -12.70
C ILE A 85 -6.69 -4.14 -13.44
N GLU A 86 -7.13 -4.50 -14.64
CA GLU A 86 -6.36 -5.38 -15.53
C GLU A 86 -5.54 -4.53 -16.48
N VAL A 87 -4.21 -4.66 -16.42
CA VAL A 87 -3.30 -3.99 -17.36
C VAL A 87 -3.20 -4.85 -18.63
N PRO A 88 -3.64 -4.38 -19.80
CA PRO A 88 -3.58 -5.15 -21.03
C PRO A 88 -2.13 -5.43 -21.46
N GLN A 89 -1.91 -6.59 -22.08
CA GLN A 89 -0.62 -6.92 -22.68
C GLN A 89 -0.31 -5.95 -23.84
N GLY A 90 0.95 -5.50 -23.94
CA GLY A 90 1.37 -4.47 -24.90
C GLY A 90 1.28 -3.03 -24.40
N SER A 91 0.84 -2.81 -23.16
CA SER A 91 0.89 -1.50 -22.51
C SER A 91 2.33 -0.97 -22.42
N LYS A 92 2.53 0.31 -22.75
CA LYS A 92 3.80 1.02 -22.60
C LYS A 92 3.76 1.87 -21.33
N ALA A 93 4.82 1.78 -20.53
CA ALA A 93 5.00 2.64 -19.36
C ALA A 93 5.95 3.80 -19.71
N THR A 94 5.66 4.97 -19.16
CA THR A 94 6.47 6.19 -19.33
C THR A 94 6.49 6.94 -18.00
N LEU A 95 7.58 7.65 -17.73
CA LEU A 95 7.84 8.43 -16.51
C LEU A 95 7.53 9.91 -16.74
#